data_AF-A0A3B0U2R9-F1
#
_entry.id   AF-A0A3B0U2R9-F1
#
_cell.length_a   1.000
_cell.length_b   1.000
_cell.length_c   1.000
_cell.angle_alpha   90.00
_cell.angle_beta   90.00
_cell.angle_gamma   90.00
#
_symmetry.space_group_name_H-M   'P 1'
#
loop_
_entity.id
_entity.type
_entity.pdbx_description
1 polymer ?
#
loop_
_entity_poly.entity_id
_entity_poly.type
_entity_poly.pdbx_seq_one_letter_code
_entity_poly.pdbx_strand_id
1 'polypeptide(L)'
;MFIDGVLIPRGNDILDFDTRKVVRVNTVREKYRLGGKYYFGMVNIETNDGDYFEKMAAGNHIKITLTGPRPLKNYFAQSYTMGSNPNIPDFRNQLLWKPTISIEGKEMGLSFYTSEVTGEYEVSLEGFSIYGRPVVVKEIFTVN
;
A
#
# COMPACT_ATOMS: atom_id res chain seq x y z
N MET A 1 22.13 21.34 1.48
CA MET A 1 21.66 22.13 0.32
C MET A 1 21.00 21.16 -0.64
N PHE A 2 19.93 21.58 -1.31
CA PHE A 2 19.14 20.71 -2.17
C PHE A 2 18.92 21.36 -3.55
N ILE A 3 18.87 20.55 -4.60
CA ILE A 3 18.42 20.94 -5.94
C ILE A 3 17.30 19.97 -6.35
N ASP A 4 16.10 20.48 -6.64
CA ASP A 4 14.87 19.71 -6.90
C ASP A 4 14.63 18.60 -5.86
N GLY A 5 14.94 18.88 -4.58
CA GLY A 5 14.81 17.92 -3.49
C GLY A 5 15.94 16.89 -3.37
N VAL A 6 16.91 16.87 -4.27
CA VAL A 6 18.11 16.02 -4.18
C VAL A 6 19.14 16.68 -3.27
N LEU A 7 19.61 15.96 -2.25
CA LEU A 7 20.64 16.46 -1.34
C LEU A 7 21.99 16.55 -2.08
N ILE A 8 22.59 17.73 -2.08
CA ILE A 8 23.95 17.94 -2.57
C ILE A 8 24.91 17.88 -1.38
N PRO A 9 25.73 16.81 -1.24
CA PRO A 9 26.57 16.62 -0.07
C PRO A 9 27.79 17.54 -0.06
N ARG A 10 28.34 17.90 -1.24
CA ARG A 10 29.50 18.79 -1.36
C ARG A 10 29.07 20.14 -1.89
N GLY A 11 29.30 21.19 -1.11
CA GLY A 11 28.91 22.56 -1.50
C GLY A 11 29.53 23.04 -2.81
N ASN A 12 30.73 22.58 -3.17
CA ASN A 12 31.37 22.97 -4.44
C ASN A 12 30.63 22.47 -5.69
N ASP A 13 29.88 21.38 -5.59
CA ASP A 13 29.18 20.78 -6.74
C ASP A 13 28.09 21.74 -7.30
N ILE A 14 27.73 22.80 -6.55
CA ILE A 14 26.79 23.82 -7.03
C ILE A 14 27.43 24.94 -7.83
N LEU A 15 28.74 25.16 -7.67
CA LEU A 15 29.44 26.25 -8.37
C LEU A 15 29.47 25.99 -9.89
N ASP A 16 29.42 24.71 -10.27
CA ASP A 16 29.37 24.27 -11.66
C ASP A 16 27.93 24.20 -12.21
N PHE A 17 26.92 24.56 -11.42
CA PHE A 17 25.52 24.50 -11.84
C PHE A 17 25.12 25.71 -12.69
N ASP A 18 24.53 25.46 -13.87
CA ASP A 18 24.05 26.51 -14.77
C ASP A 18 22.87 27.28 -14.16
N THR A 19 23.14 28.53 -13.75
CA THR A 19 22.16 29.39 -13.07
C THR A 19 20.96 29.75 -13.93
N ARG A 20 21.06 29.66 -15.26
CA ARG A 20 19.91 29.91 -16.18
C ARG A 20 18.80 28.87 -16.02
N LYS A 21 19.11 27.73 -15.40
CA LYS A 21 18.15 26.66 -15.12
C LYS A 21 17.38 26.88 -13.82
N VAL A 22 17.80 27.83 -12.98
CA VAL A 22 17.19 28.08 -11.67
C VAL A 22 15.95 28.97 -11.84
N VAL A 23 14.83 28.52 -11.29
CA VAL A 23 13.59 29.30 -11.19
C VAL A 23 13.48 29.98 -9.84
N ARG A 24 13.78 29.24 -8.77
CA ARG A 24 13.51 29.69 -7.40
C ARG A 24 14.56 29.17 -6.44
N VAL A 25 14.89 30.01 -5.46
CA VAL A 25 15.74 29.65 -4.32
C VAL A 25 14.96 29.87 -3.03
N ASN A 26 14.67 28.78 -2.34
CA ASN A 26 13.96 28.76 -1.08
C ASN A 26 14.94 28.56 0.08
N THR A 27 14.86 29.41 1.10
CA THR A 27 15.74 29.31 2.28
C THR A 27 14.95 29.21 3.56
N VAL A 28 15.32 28.25 4.40
CA VAL A 28 14.87 28.15 5.79
C VAL A 28 16.07 28.48 6.67
N ARG A 29 15.95 29.48 7.54
CA ARG A 29 17.04 29.89 8.44
C ARG A 29 16.97 29.24 9.82
N GLU A 30 15.83 28.63 10.14
CA GLU A 30 15.58 27.97 11.41
C GLU A 30 16.20 26.56 11.47
N LYS A 31 16.30 26.00 12.68
CA LYS A 31 16.76 24.62 12.87
C LYS A 31 15.76 23.66 12.21
N TYR A 32 16.22 22.91 11.23
CA TYR A 32 15.41 21.96 10.48
C TYR A 32 15.79 20.52 10.87
N ARG A 33 14.80 19.66 11.09
CA ARG A 33 15.02 18.25 11.44
C ARG A 33 14.59 17.35 10.29
N LEU A 34 15.54 16.58 9.74
CA LEU A 34 15.30 15.65 8.64
C LEU A 34 16.05 14.34 8.89
N GLY A 35 15.38 13.19 8.75
CA GLY A 35 16.01 11.87 8.90
C GLY A 35 16.70 11.66 10.26
N GLY A 36 16.17 12.25 11.34
CA GLY A 36 16.75 12.17 12.68
C GLY A 36 17.97 13.08 12.93
N LYS A 37 18.41 13.86 11.93
CA LYS A 37 19.52 14.82 12.06
C LYS A 37 19.01 16.26 12.15
N TYR A 38 19.77 17.11 12.82
CA TYR A 38 19.54 18.55 12.88
C TYR A 38 20.40 19.28 11.86
N TYR A 39 19.77 20.18 11.11
CA TYR A 39 20.40 21.07 10.13
C TYR A 39 20.16 22.52 10.55
N PHE A 40 21.20 23.34 10.50
CA PHE A 40 21.12 24.77 10.78
C PHE A 40 20.77 25.51 9.50
N GLY A 41 19.50 25.44 9.15
CA GLY A 41 18.95 26.00 7.92
C GLY A 41 19.03 25.05 6.71
N MET A 42 18.28 25.44 5.68
CA MET A 42 18.13 24.71 4.43
C MET A 42 18.12 25.71 3.28
N VAL A 43 18.81 25.36 2.19
CA VAL A 43 18.68 26.04 0.90
C VAL A 43 18.19 24.99 -0.09
N ASN A 44 17.05 25.23 -0.73
CA ASN A 44 16.48 24.41 -1.79
C ASN A 44 16.40 25.24 -3.07
N ILE A 45 16.98 24.74 -4.14
CA ILE A 45 16.97 25.35 -5.45
C ILE A 45 16.04 24.53 -6.34
N GLU A 46 15.13 25.22 -7.01
CA GLU A 46 14.18 24.61 -7.93
C GLU A 46 14.53 25.01 -9.36
N THR A 47 14.62 24.01 -10.23
CA THR A 47 14.95 24.19 -11.64
C THR A 47 13.70 24.32 -12.50
N ASN A 48 13.85 24.80 -13.74
CA ASN A 48 12.73 24.92 -14.69
C ASN A 48 12.05 23.57 -14.97
N ASP A 49 12.84 22.52 -15.12
CA ASP A 49 12.37 21.21 -15.56
C ASP A 49 12.08 20.27 -14.38
N GLY A 50 12.58 20.57 -13.19
CA GLY A 50 12.43 19.72 -12.00
C GLY A 50 13.12 18.35 -12.13
N ASP A 51 14.04 18.18 -13.09
CA ASP A 51 14.59 16.90 -13.51
C ASP A 51 16.07 16.72 -13.11
N TYR A 52 16.54 17.49 -12.12
CA TYR A 52 17.93 17.41 -11.65
C TYR A 52 18.34 15.98 -11.26
N PHE A 53 17.45 15.22 -10.63
CA PHE A 53 17.69 13.83 -10.26
C PHE A 53 17.96 12.92 -11.46
N GLU A 54 17.29 13.17 -12.59
CA GLU A 54 17.44 12.37 -13.82
C GLU A 54 18.73 12.70 -14.58
N LYS A 55 19.21 13.95 -14.48
CA LYS A 55 20.41 14.44 -15.15
C LYS A 55 21.70 14.20 -14.35
N MET A 56 21.60 13.76 -13.10
CA MET A 56 22.76 13.57 -12.24
C MET A 56 23.58 12.34 -12.68
N ALA A 57 24.89 12.52 -12.86
CA ALA A 57 25.79 11.41 -13.18
C ALA A 57 25.77 10.37 -12.05
N ALA A 58 25.76 9.08 -12.42
CA ALA A 58 25.73 7.94 -11.51
C ALA A 58 27.05 7.82 -10.73
N GLY A 59 27.22 8.65 -9.70
CA GLY A 59 28.41 8.64 -8.84
C GLY A 59 28.16 8.02 -7.47
N ASN A 60 27.02 8.33 -6.83
CA ASN A 60 26.75 7.98 -5.42
C ASN A 60 25.25 7.97 -5.03
N HIS A 61 24.33 7.81 -6.00
CA HIS A 61 22.88 7.82 -5.72
C HIS A 61 22.21 6.59 -6.32
N ILE A 62 21.20 6.06 -5.64
CA ILE A 62 20.39 4.93 -6.11
C ILE A 62 19.02 5.47 -6.49
N LYS A 63 18.64 5.30 -7.76
CA LYS A 63 17.27 5.54 -8.23
C LYS A 63 16.42 4.31 -7.92
N ILE A 64 15.57 4.44 -6.90
CA ILE A 64 14.62 3.39 -6.51
C ILE A 64 13.24 3.79 -7.02
N THR A 65 12.63 2.95 -7.84
CA THR A 65 11.22 3.08 -8.18
C THR A 65 10.39 2.59 -7.00
N LEU A 66 9.73 3.52 -6.31
CA LEU A 66 8.75 3.17 -5.29
C LEU A 66 7.46 2.72 -5.99
N THR A 67 7.10 1.45 -5.81
CA THR A 67 5.76 0.98 -6.19
C THR A 67 4.77 1.49 -5.15
N GLY A 68 3.68 2.11 -5.62
CA GLY A 68 2.59 2.53 -4.74
C GLY A 68 1.97 1.36 -3.97
N PRO A 69 1.20 1.64 -2.89
CA PRO A 69 0.46 0.62 -2.18
C PRO A 69 -0.47 -0.11 -3.16
N ARG A 70 -0.53 -1.44 -3.04
CA ARG A 70 -1.48 -2.22 -3.84
C ARG A 70 -2.91 -1.87 -3.42
N PRO A 71 -3.85 -1.73 -4.38
CA PRO A 71 -5.24 -1.51 -4.04
C PRO A 71 -5.76 -2.67 -3.19
N LEU A 72 -6.73 -2.38 -2.32
CA LEU A 72 -7.43 -3.41 -1.55
C LEU A 72 -8.07 -4.40 -2.53
N LYS A 73 -7.81 -5.69 -2.32
CA LYS A 73 -8.40 -6.74 -3.14
C LYS A 73 -9.86 -6.92 -2.75
N ASN A 74 -10.74 -6.75 -3.72
CA ASN A 74 -12.12 -7.20 -3.60
C ASN A 74 -12.16 -8.72 -3.79
N TYR A 75 -12.51 -9.43 -2.72
CA TYR A 75 -12.64 -10.88 -2.76
C TYR A 75 -13.96 -11.27 -3.41
N PHE A 76 -13.92 -12.38 -4.15
CA PHE A 76 -15.09 -12.90 -4.84
C PHE A 76 -16.13 -13.38 -3.82
N ALA A 77 -17.36 -12.92 -4.00
CA ALA A 77 -18.54 -13.39 -3.28
C ALA A 77 -19.62 -13.71 -4.30
N GLN A 78 -20.04 -14.97 -4.37
CA GLN A 78 -21.09 -15.40 -5.30
C GLN A 78 -22.43 -14.79 -4.89
N SER A 79 -23.24 -14.44 -5.89
CA SER A 79 -24.64 -14.06 -5.70
C SER A 79 -25.47 -14.64 -6.84
N TYR A 80 -26.55 -15.34 -6.50
CA TYR A 80 -27.53 -15.85 -7.47
C TYR A 80 -28.74 -14.91 -7.65
N THR A 81 -28.62 -13.66 -7.21
CA THR A 81 -29.65 -12.63 -7.41
C THR A 81 -29.63 -12.05 -8.83
N MET A 82 -30.48 -11.05 -9.11
CA MET A 82 -30.69 -10.44 -10.45
C MET A 82 -29.38 -10.24 -11.22
N GLY A 83 -29.27 -10.91 -12.38
CA GLY A 83 -28.11 -10.88 -13.27
C GLY A 83 -27.33 -12.19 -13.34
N SER A 84 -27.57 -13.15 -12.44
CA SER A 84 -27.01 -14.50 -12.55
C SER A 84 -27.70 -15.27 -13.68
N ASN A 85 -26.92 -15.82 -14.62
CA ASN A 85 -27.45 -16.75 -15.62
C ASN A 85 -27.57 -18.14 -14.98
N PRO A 86 -28.79 -18.68 -14.80
CA PRO A 86 -29.01 -19.98 -14.15
C PRO A 86 -28.41 -21.15 -14.92
N ASN A 87 -27.97 -20.94 -16.16
CA ASN A 87 -27.35 -21.99 -16.99
C ASN A 87 -25.83 -22.09 -16.81
N ILE A 88 -25.20 -21.25 -15.97
CA ILE A 88 -23.77 -21.32 -15.71
C ILE A 88 -23.56 -22.16 -14.45
N PRO A 89 -22.94 -23.35 -14.56
CA PRO A 89 -22.70 -24.20 -13.39
C PRO A 89 -21.65 -23.61 -12.45
N ASP A 90 -21.81 -23.82 -11.15
CA ASP A 90 -20.91 -23.33 -10.10
C ASP A 90 -20.04 -24.47 -9.54
N PHE A 91 -18.78 -24.50 -9.97
CA PHE A 91 -17.79 -25.49 -9.54
C PHE A 91 -16.80 -24.96 -8.48
N ARG A 92 -17.17 -23.94 -7.69
CA ARG A 92 -16.26 -23.36 -6.69
C ARG A 92 -16.04 -24.31 -5.51
N ASN A 93 -14.77 -24.58 -5.21
CA ASN A 93 -14.36 -25.23 -3.96
C ASN A 93 -14.22 -24.23 -2.79
N GLN A 94 -13.91 -22.96 -3.10
CA GLN A 94 -13.87 -21.89 -2.09
C GLN A 94 -15.18 -21.11 -2.11
N LEU A 95 -16.03 -21.38 -1.12
CA LEU A 95 -17.37 -20.79 -1.05
C LEU A 95 -17.36 -19.33 -0.58
N LEU A 96 -16.47 -19.01 0.37
CA LEU A 96 -16.28 -17.66 0.90
C LEU A 96 -14.82 -17.45 1.31
N TRP A 97 -14.29 -16.26 1.05
CA TRP A 97 -13.05 -15.79 1.66
C TRP A 97 -13.17 -14.33 2.05
N LYS A 98 -13.18 -14.08 3.36
CA LYS A 98 -13.33 -12.75 3.95
C LYS A 98 -12.30 -12.57 5.07
N PRO A 99 -11.10 -12.05 4.77
CA PRO A 99 -10.01 -11.98 5.74
C PRO A 99 -10.14 -10.81 6.73
N THR A 100 -10.99 -9.84 6.41
CA THR A 100 -11.24 -8.67 7.26
C THR A 100 -12.64 -8.76 7.83
N ILE A 101 -12.70 -9.12 9.11
CA ILE A 101 -13.93 -9.25 9.88
C ILE A 101 -13.66 -8.64 11.26
N SER A 102 -14.56 -7.80 11.74
CA SER A 102 -14.55 -7.25 13.10
C SER A 102 -15.85 -7.65 13.78
N ILE A 103 -15.76 -8.20 14.99
CA ILE A 103 -16.90 -8.61 15.81
C ILE A 103 -17.03 -7.58 16.93
N GLU A 104 -17.94 -6.62 16.74
CA GLU A 104 -18.14 -5.50 17.70
C GLU A 104 -19.25 -5.79 18.73
N GLY A 105 -19.87 -6.97 18.68
CA GLY A 105 -20.96 -7.38 19.57
C GLY A 105 -20.87 -8.83 20.02
N LYS A 106 -21.98 -9.37 20.55
CA LYS A 106 -22.04 -10.77 21.01
C LYS A 106 -22.06 -11.77 19.84
N GLU A 107 -22.73 -11.41 18.76
CA GLU A 107 -22.96 -12.27 17.60
C GLU A 107 -22.84 -11.44 16.31
N MET A 108 -22.44 -12.11 15.22
CA MET A 108 -22.34 -11.52 13.89
C MET A 108 -22.87 -12.54 12.88
N GLY A 109 -23.86 -12.13 12.09
CA GLY A 109 -24.37 -12.94 10.99
C GLY A 109 -23.49 -12.85 9.77
N LEU A 110 -23.16 -14.01 9.17
CA LEU A 110 -22.46 -14.12 7.90
C LEU A 110 -23.23 -15.11 7.02
N SER A 111 -23.56 -14.69 5.80
CA SER A 111 -24.24 -15.53 4.82
C SER A 111 -23.45 -15.57 3.52
N PHE A 112 -23.51 -16.71 2.84
CA PHE A 112 -22.88 -16.95 1.55
C PHE A 112 -23.63 -18.06 0.81
N TYR A 113 -23.40 -18.14 -0.50
CA TYR A 113 -23.98 -19.20 -1.33
C TYR A 113 -23.00 -20.36 -1.52
N THR A 114 -23.51 -21.58 -1.38
CA THR A 114 -22.80 -22.81 -1.71
C THR A 114 -22.66 -22.98 -3.23
N SER A 115 -21.74 -23.85 -3.64
CA SER A 115 -21.57 -24.27 -5.04
C SER A 115 -22.42 -25.51 -5.34
N GLU A 116 -22.39 -25.96 -6.59
CA GLU A 116 -23.03 -27.22 -7.02
C GLU A 116 -22.14 -28.44 -6.76
N VAL A 117 -20.93 -28.23 -6.21
CA VAL A 117 -19.99 -29.32 -5.90
C VAL A 117 -20.35 -29.91 -4.55
N THR A 118 -20.93 -31.11 -4.57
CA THR A 118 -21.25 -31.87 -3.36
C THR A 118 -19.99 -32.30 -2.64
N GLY A 119 -20.03 -32.27 -1.30
CA GLY A 119 -18.91 -32.70 -0.48
C GLY A 119 -18.92 -32.08 0.91
N GLU A 120 -17.88 -32.40 1.68
CA GLU A 120 -17.64 -31.81 2.99
C GLU A 120 -16.78 -30.56 2.85
N TYR A 121 -17.23 -29.47 3.48
CA TYR A 121 -16.56 -28.18 3.50
C TYR A 121 -16.22 -27.80 4.94
N GLU A 122 -15.05 -27.19 5.13
CA GLU A 122 -14.62 -26.62 6.41
C GLU A 122 -14.82 -25.10 6.40
N VAL A 123 -15.45 -24.57 7.43
CA VAL A 123 -15.42 -23.15 7.79
C VAL A 123 -14.33 -22.96 8.84
N SER A 124 -13.29 -22.19 8.52
CA SER A 124 -12.26 -21.78 9.48
C SER A 124 -12.36 -20.28 9.78
N LEU A 125 -12.45 -19.92 11.05
CA LEU A 125 -12.37 -18.55 11.54
C LEU A 125 -11.12 -18.42 12.40
N GLU A 126 -10.17 -17.59 11.95
CA GLU A 126 -8.89 -17.38 12.60
C GLU A 126 -8.67 -15.89 12.86
N GLY A 127 -8.20 -15.54 14.05
CA GLY A 127 -7.96 -14.15 14.42
C GLY A 127 -7.39 -13.97 15.81
N PHE A 128 -7.48 -12.73 16.31
CA PHE A 128 -7.01 -12.37 17.64
C PHE A 128 -8.13 -11.70 18.44
N SER A 129 -8.23 -12.03 19.72
CA SER A 129 -9.10 -11.31 20.65
C SER A 129 -8.58 -9.91 20.96
N ILE A 130 -9.40 -9.08 21.61
CA ILE A 130 -9.00 -7.73 22.08
C ILE A 130 -7.76 -7.74 23.01
N TYR A 131 -7.46 -8.89 23.61
CA TYR A 131 -6.29 -9.09 24.48
C TYR A 131 -5.07 -9.68 23.73
N GLY A 132 -5.14 -9.78 22.39
CA GLY A 132 -4.07 -10.32 21.56
C GLY A 132 -3.92 -11.85 21.62
N ARG A 133 -4.93 -12.57 22.14
CA ARG A 133 -4.89 -14.04 22.18
C ARG A 133 -5.37 -14.61 20.84
N PRO A 134 -4.66 -15.57 20.22
CA PRO A 134 -5.12 -16.21 19.00
C PRO A 134 -6.40 -17.01 19.27
N VAL A 135 -7.34 -16.96 18.33
CA VAL A 135 -8.60 -17.68 18.34
C VAL A 135 -8.73 -18.40 17.00
N VAL A 136 -9.02 -19.70 17.07
CA VAL A 136 -9.28 -20.56 15.89
C VAL A 136 -10.56 -21.33 16.16
N VAL A 137 -11.53 -21.23 15.26
CA VAL A 137 -12.77 -21.99 15.29
C VAL A 137 -12.93 -22.67 13.94
N LYS A 138 -13.23 -23.97 13.96
CA LYS A 138 -13.42 -24.77 12.76
C LYS A 138 -14.71 -25.56 12.86
N GLU A 139 -15.50 -25.53 11.81
CA GLU A 139 -16.74 -26.28 11.70
C GLU A 139 -16.83 -26.93 10.33
N ILE A 140 -17.40 -28.13 10.27
CA ILE A 140 -17.58 -28.88 9.02
C ILE A 140 -19.07 -28.93 8.69
N PHE A 141 -19.40 -28.72 7.42
CA PHE A 141 -20.75 -28.89 6.91
C PHE A 141 -20.74 -29.57 5.55
N THR A 142 -21.85 -30.20 5.20
CA THR A 142 -22.01 -30.95 3.96
C THR A 142 -22.87 -30.18 2.99
N VAL A 143 -22.41 -30.07 1.75
CA VAL A 143 -23.20 -29.62 0.59
C VAL A 143 -23.69 -30.87 -0.14
N ASN A 144 -25.01 -31.01 -0.24
CA ASN A 144 -25.70 -32.13 -0.89
C ASN A 144 -26.27 -31.74 -2.24
#